data_AF-A0A8B6XN32-F1
#
_entry.id   AF-A0A8B6XN32-F1
#
_cell.length_a   1.000
_cell.length_b   1.000
_cell.length_c   1.000
_cell.angle_alpha   90.00
_cell.angle_beta   90.00
_cell.angle_gamma   90.00
#
_symmetry.space_group_name_H-M   'P 1'
#
loop_
_entity.id
_entity.type
_entity.pdbx_description
1 polymer ?
#
loop_
_entity_poly.entity_id
_entity_poly.type
_entity_poly.pdbx_seq_one_letter_code
_entity_poly.pdbx_strand_id
1 'polypeptide(L)'
;MKCFFLLLVLLSTLDTIFGVCAPKADTIEDCQQVCKRVRGCLAFNYVSSNKLCFLKDKPWAWQSIKSVGSYSGFAGIPITSIYKDIDLNKGDMDDCNVNHKRMINDIKREVDLSKENQ
;
A
#
# COMPACT_ATOMS: atom_id res chain seq x y z
N MET A 1 20.26 31.87 -6.65
CA MET A 1 18.86 31.35 -6.63
C MET A 1 18.57 30.31 -7.73
N LYS A 2 19.58 29.64 -8.30
CA LYS A 2 19.38 28.55 -9.29
C LYS A 2 19.53 27.14 -8.69
N CYS A 3 20.09 27.03 -7.48
CA CYS A 3 20.30 25.74 -6.81
C CYS A 3 19.01 25.17 -6.17
N PHE A 4 18.03 26.01 -5.81
CA PHE A 4 16.78 25.52 -5.19
C PHE A 4 15.87 24.81 -6.21
N PHE A 5 15.87 25.29 -7.47
CA PHE A 5 15.16 24.63 -8.56
C PHE A 5 15.81 23.29 -8.97
N LEU A 6 17.15 23.19 -8.94
CA LEU A 6 17.85 21.93 -9.18
C LEU A 6 17.59 20.88 -8.11
N LEU A 7 17.36 21.28 -6.85
CA LEU A 7 16.99 20.38 -5.76
C LEU A 7 15.57 19.81 -5.93
N LEU A 8 14.62 20.65 -6.38
CA LEU A 8 13.25 20.22 -6.70
C LEU A 8 13.20 19.30 -7.92
N VAL A 9 14.07 19.51 -8.92
CA VAL A 9 14.17 18.63 -10.08
C VAL A 9 14.80 17.27 -9.71
N LEU A 10 15.76 17.22 -8.78
CA LEU A 10 16.28 15.96 -8.22
C LEU A 10 15.24 15.19 -7.39
N LEU A 11 14.35 15.90 -6.68
CA LEU A 11 13.17 15.31 -6.04
C LEU A 11 12.14 14.80 -7.07
N SER A 12 12.02 15.43 -8.24
CA SER A 12 11.13 14.95 -9.32
C SER A 12 11.70 13.75 -10.09
N THR A 13 12.99 13.44 -9.98
CA THR A 13 13.57 12.21 -10.54
C THR A 13 13.44 10.99 -9.63
N LEU A 14 12.93 11.14 -8.39
CA LEU A 14 12.47 10.01 -7.56
C LEU A 14 11.18 9.38 -8.09
N ASP A 15 10.57 9.94 -9.14
CA ASP A 15 9.48 9.32 -9.88
C ASP A 15 9.95 8.11 -10.72
N THR A 16 11.22 7.70 -10.63
CA THR A 16 11.66 6.42 -11.19
C THR A 16 11.07 5.23 -10.44
N ILE A 17 9.94 4.77 -10.98
CA ILE A 17 9.70 3.37 -11.32
C ILE A 17 9.55 2.43 -10.12
N PHE A 18 8.39 2.42 -9.47
CA PHE A 18 7.72 1.15 -9.14
C PHE A 18 6.21 1.43 -9.11
N GLY A 19 5.45 0.75 -9.96
CA GLY A 19 4.02 0.64 -9.72
C GLY A 19 3.82 0.00 -8.35
N VAL A 20 3.10 0.68 -7.45
CA VAL A 20 3.00 0.25 -6.05
C VAL A 20 1.71 -0.55 -5.83
N CYS A 21 1.66 -1.76 -6.36
CA CYS A 21 0.67 -2.79 -5.97
C CYS A 21 1.14 -3.59 -4.74
N ALA A 22 2.46 -3.55 -4.49
CA ALA A 22 3.10 -4.12 -3.33
C ALA A 22 3.94 -3.06 -2.59
N PRO A 23 3.32 -2.06 -1.94
CA PRO A 23 4.04 -1.07 -1.12
C PRO A 23 4.95 -1.73 -0.09
N LYS A 24 6.08 -1.08 0.19
CA LYS A 24 6.89 -1.41 1.35
C LYS A 24 6.16 -0.98 2.62
N ALA A 25 6.23 -1.82 3.64
CA ALA A 25 5.72 -1.55 4.97
C ALA A 25 6.72 -2.15 5.99
N ASP A 26 7.09 -1.41 7.03
CA ASP A 26 8.06 -1.93 8.00
C ASP A 26 7.42 -2.99 8.91
N THR A 27 6.14 -2.81 9.21
CA THR A 27 5.32 -3.69 10.04
C THR A 27 4.05 -4.18 9.32
N ILE A 28 3.38 -5.17 9.91
CA ILE A 28 2.10 -5.68 9.41
C ILE A 28 1.01 -4.61 9.60
N GLU A 29 1.10 -3.85 10.70
CA GLU A 29 0.24 -2.72 11.04
C GLU A 29 0.34 -1.63 9.96
N ASP A 30 1.55 -1.29 9.52
CA ASP A 30 1.74 -0.32 8.42
C ASP A 30 1.10 -0.82 7.13
N CYS A 31 1.25 -2.10 6.80
CA CYS A 31 0.61 -2.71 5.63
C CYS A 31 -0.93 -2.63 5.71
N GLN A 32 -1.50 -2.87 6.90
CA GLN A 32 -2.93 -2.67 7.12
C GLN A 32 -3.34 -1.20 6.92
N GLN A 33 -2.57 -0.24 7.43
CA GLN A 33 -2.87 1.18 7.27
C GLN A 33 -2.81 1.61 5.80
N VAL A 34 -1.86 1.08 5.04
CA VAL A 34 -1.80 1.29 3.59
C VAL A 34 -3.07 0.76 2.93
N CYS A 35 -3.49 -0.46 3.25
CA CYS A 35 -4.74 -1.01 2.70
C CYS A 35 -5.96 -0.14 3.08
N LYS A 36 -6.06 0.35 4.32
CA LYS A 36 -7.15 1.27 4.73
C LYS A 36 -7.22 2.55 3.90
N ARG A 37 -6.06 3.08 3.47
CA ARG A 37 -5.97 4.32 2.67
C ARG A 37 -6.18 4.06 1.18
N VAL A 38 -5.81 2.89 0.68
CA VAL A 38 -6.01 2.55 -0.73
C VAL A 38 -7.47 2.18 -0.96
N ARG A 39 -8.23 3.11 -1.54
CA ARG A 39 -9.66 2.93 -1.79
C ARG A 39 -9.90 1.68 -2.66
N GLY A 40 -10.73 0.75 -2.17
CA GLY A 40 -11.01 -0.53 -2.82
C GLY A 40 -10.18 -1.70 -2.29
N CYS A 41 -9.20 -1.45 -1.41
CA CYS A 41 -8.49 -2.52 -0.73
C CYS A 41 -9.39 -3.14 0.33
N LEU A 42 -9.58 -4.45 0.23
CA LEU A 42 -10.41 -5.23 1.15
C LEU A 42 -9.54 -6.07 2.08
N ALA A 43 -8.43 -6.58 1.56
CA ALA A 43 -7.46 -7.39 2.29
C ALA A 43 -6.03 -7.08 1.86
N PHE A 44 -5.08 -7.56 2.65
CA PHE A 44 -3.66 -7.46 2.34
C PHE A 44 -2.93 -8.74 2.73
N ASN A 45 -1.77 -8.97 2.11
CA ASN A 45 -0.78 -9.94 2.56
C ASN A 45 0.57 -9.25 2.75
N TYR A 46 1.12 -9.31 3.97
CA TYR A 46 2.43 -8.79 4.32
C TYR A 46 3.46 -9.91 4.34
N VAL A 47 4.57 -9.76 3.61
CA VAL A 47 5.67 -10.73 3.61
C VAL A 47 6.85 -10.17 4.39
N SER A 48 7.15 -10.76 5.55
CA SER A 48 8.12 -10.19 6.50
C SER A 48 9.56 -10.19 6.01
N SER A 49 9.94 -11.12 5.12
CA SER A 49 11.29 -11.25 4.59
C SER A 49 11.68 -10.11 3.64
N ASN A 50 10.72 -9.63 2.85
CA ASN A 50 10.95 -8.57 1.87
C ASN A 50 10.17 -7.29 2.19
N LYS A 51 9.36 -7.26 3.26
CA LYS A 51 8.62 -6.09 3.71
C LYS A 51 7.59 -5.57 2.69
N LEU A 52 7.12 -6.41 1.79
CA LEU A 52 6.12 -6.04 0.78
C LEU A 52 4.71 -6.31 1.27
N CYS A 53 3.78 -5.44 0.86
CA CYS A 53 2.37 -5.44 1.23
C CYS A 53 1.49 -5.65 -0.01
N PHE A 54 1.09 -6.86 -0.32
CA PHE A 54 0.25 -7.16 -1.47
C PHE A 54 -1.21 -6.81 -1.18
N LEU A 55 -1.73 -5.76 -1.82
CA LEU A 55 -3.09 -5.25 -1.61
C LEU A 55 -4.09 -6.01 -2.48
N LYS A 56 -5.28 -6.28 -1.95
CA LYS A 56 -6.26 -7.18 -2.56
C LYS A 56 -7.64 -6.56 -2.68
N ASP A 57 -8.27 -6.70 -3.85
CA ASP A 57 -9.58 -6.13 -4.19
C ASP A 57 -10.59 -7.13 -4.80
N LYS A 58 -10.16 -8.37 -5.09
CA LYS A 58 -11.02 -9.41 -5.69
C LYS A 58 -11.30 -10.53 -4.70
N PRO A 59 -12.27 -10.37 -3.78
CA PRO A 59 -12.52 -11.34 -2.71
C PRO A 59 -12.92 -12.72 -3.24
N TRP A 60 -13.56 -12.77 -4.41
CA TRP A 60 -13.93 -14.01 -5.10
C TRP A 60 -12.73 -14.84 -5.60
N ALA A 61 -11.53 -14.25 -5.70
CA ALA A 61 -10.34 -14.93 -6.20
C ALA A 61 -9.43 -15.47 -5.08
N TRP A 62 -9.66 -15.08 -3.83
CA TRP A 62 -8.74 -15.38 -2.72
C TRP A 62 -8.63 -16.87 -2.44
N GLN A 63 -7.39 -17.31 -2.22
CA GLN A 63 -7.07 -18.67 -1.81
C GLN A 63 -6.16 -18.61 -0.60
N SER A 64 -6.53 -19.29 0.49
CA SER A 64 -5.66 -19.40 1.66
C SER A 64 -4.60 -20.47 1.39
N ILE A 65 -3.33 -20.05 1.35
CA ILE A 65 -2.18 -20.96 1.20
C ILE A 65 -1.22 -20.78 2.37
N LYS A 66 -0.64 -21.89 2.84
CA LYS A 66 0.42 -21.86 3.84
C LYS A 66 1.68 -21.24 3.23
N SER A 67 2.16 -20.16 3.84
CA SER A 67 3.36 -19.44 3.41
C SER A 67 4.05 -18.85 4.63
N VAL A 68 5.15 -19.48 5.06
CA VAL A 68 5.89 -19.06 6.26
C VAL A 68 6.42 -17.63 6.08
N GLY A 69 6.21 -16.78 7.09
CA GLY A 69 6.57 -15.36 7.05
C GLY A 69 5.57 -14.48 6.29
N SER A 70 4.44 -15.02 5.84
CA SER A 70 3.33 -14.25 5.29
C SER A 70 2.26 -13.99 6.36
N TYR A 71 1.70 -12.79 6.36
CA TYR A 71 0.72 -12.34 7.34
C TYR A 71 -0.42 -11.64 6.61
N SER A 72 -1.58 -12.28 6.58
CA SER A 72 -2.75 -11.74 5.88
C SER A 72 -3.76 -11.14 6.85
N GLY A 73 -4.45 -10.10 6.39
CA GLY A 73 -5.48 -9.41 7.17
C GLY A 73 -6.45 -8.62 6.30
N PHE A 74 -7.46 -8.04 6.94
CA PHE A 74 -8.48 -7.23 6.28
C PHE A 74 -8.34 -5.76 6.66
N ALA A 75 -8.70 -4.86 5.74
CA ALA A 75 -8.58 -3.42 5.95
C ALA A 75 -9.36 -2.96 7.21
N GLY A 76 -10.58 -3.46 7.40
CA GLY A 76 -11.48 -3.03 8.47
C GLY A 76 -11.42 -3.85 9.77
N ILE A 77 -10.57 -4.87 9.86
CA ILE A 77 -10.55 -5.81 10.99
C ILE A 77 -9.32 -5.55 11.87
N PRO A 78 -9.39 -5.62 13.21
CA PRO A 78 -8.24 -5.39 14.08
C PRO A 78 -7.03 -6.31 13.77
N ILE A 79 -5.81 -5.79 13.99
CA ILE A 79 -4.56 -6.53 13.77
C ILE A 79 -4.42 -7.79 14.65
N THR A 80 -5.19 -7.87 15.74
CA THR A 80 -5.23 -9.07 16.60
C THR A 80 -5.86 -10.28 15.90
N SER A 81 -6.55 -10.09 14.77
CA SER A 81 -7.17 -11.14 13.96
C SER A 81 -6.39 -11.46 12.67
N ILE A 82 -5.06 -11.32 12.69
CA ILE A 82 -4.18 -11.66 11.56
C ILE A 82 -4.04 -13.17 11.35
N TYR A 83 -4.03 -13.59 10.09
CA TYR A 83 -3.67 -14.94 9.67
C TYR A 83 -2.14 -15.04 9.54
N LYS A 84 -1.49 -15.71 10.48
CA LYS A 84 -0.04 -15.92 10.49
C LYS A 84 0.37 -17.11 9.62
N ASP A 85 1.48 -16.96 8.91
CA ASP A 85 2.02 -17.94 7.97
C ASP A 85 1.02 -18.37 6.88
N ILE A 86 0.14 -17.44 6.51
CA ILE A 86 -0.91 -17.61 5.51
C ILE A 86 -0.86 -16.43 4.53
N ASP A 87 -0.81 -16.76 3.25
CA ASP A 87 -1.07 -15.83 2.16
C ASP A 87 -2.51 -16.03 1.67
N LEU A 88 -3.30 -14.95 1.67
CA LEU A 88 -4.55 -14.87 0.91
C LEU A 88 -4.23 -14.70 -0.57
N ASN A 89 -3.58 -15.71 -1.17
CA ASN A 89 -3.06 -15.69 -2.53
C ASN A 89 -4.14 -15.28 -3.54
N LYS A 90 -3.69 -14.65 -4.64
CA LYS A 90 -4.49 -14.05 -5.71
C LYS A 90 -5.32 -12.86 -5.24
N GLY A 91 -6.11 -12.36 -6.18
CA GLY A 91 -6.99 -11.23 -5.98
C GLY A 91 -6.27 -9.93 -5.62
N ASP A 92 -4.97 -9.87 -5.94
CA ASP A 92 -4.16 -8.68 -5.86
C ASP A 92 -4.72 -7.61 -6.80
N MET A 93 -4.47 -6.36 -6.47
CA MET A 93 -4.88 -5.25 -7.32
C MET A 93 -4.02 -5.20 -8.59
N ASP A 94 -4.67 -5.25 -9.76
CA ASP A 94 -4.01 -5.54 -11.05
C ASP A 94 -3.25 -4.35 -11.67
N ASP A 95 -3.50 -3.11 -11.19
CA ASP A 95 -2.90 -1.91 -11.79
C ASP A 95 -2.14 -1.08 -10.75
N CYS A 96 -0.85 -1.40 -10.67
CA CYS A 96 0.11 -0.74 -9.80
C CYS A 96 0.33 0.75 -10.17
N ASN A 97 0.02 1.17 -11.41
CA ASN A 97 0.16 2.56 -11.87
C ASN A 97 -1.08 3.39 -11.51
N VAL A 98 -2.28 2.82 -11.68
CA VAL A 98 -3.54 3.47 -11.27
C VAL A 98 -3.61 3.66 -9.76
N ASN A 99 -3.19 2.66 -8.99
CA ASN A 99 -3.17 2.77 -7.53
C ASN A 99 -2.16 3.79 -7.02
N HIS A 100 -0.98 3.87 -7.63
CA HIS A 100 0.00 4.93 -7.34
C HIS A 100 -0.65 6.31 -7.56
N LYS A 101 -1.21 6.55 -8.76
CA LYS A 101 -1.82 7.84 -9.10
C LYS A 101 -2.96 8.21 -8.15
N ARG A 102 -3.76 7.23 -7.75
CA ARG A 102 -4.87 7.39 -6.81
C ARG A 102 -4.38 7.73 -5.40
N MET A 103 -3.39 7.01 -4.89
CA MET A 103 -2.78 7.28 -3.58
C MET A 103 -2.19 8.69 -3.54
N ILE A 104 -1.45 9.10 -4.57
CA ILE A 104 -0.91 10.46 -4.68
C ILE A 104 -2.04 11.50 -4.69
N ASN A 105 -3.13 11.25 -5.41
CA ASN A 105 -4.28 12.16 -5.43
C ASN A 105 -5.00 12.23 -4.08
N ASP A 106 -5.12 11.11 -3.36
CA ASP A 106 -5.72 11.07 -2.03
C ASP A 106 -4.84 11.80 -1.01
N ILE A 107 -3.51 11.60 -1.04
CA ILE A 107 -2.55 12.37 -0.22
C ILE A 107 -2.64 13.87 -0.53
N LYS A 108 -2.67 14.26 -1.81
CA LYS A 108 -2.82 15.67 -2.21
C LYS A 108 -4.10 16.28 -1.63
N ARG A 109 -5.22 15.55 -1.71
CA ARG A 109 -6.50 15.98 -1.13
C ARG A 109 -6.40 16.16 0.39
N GLU A 110 -5.78 15.23 1.11
CA GLU A 110 -5.57 15.34 2.56
C GLU A 110 -4.71 16.55 2.92
N VAL A 111 -3.62 16.79 2.16
CA VAL A 111 -2.75 17.96 2.35
C VAL A 111 -3.51 19.26 2.09
N ASP A 112 -4.30 19.34 1.02
CA ASP A 112 -5.06 20.55 0.70
C ASP A 112 -6.14 20.84 1.77
N LEU A 113 -6.84 19.80 2.24
CA LEU A 113 -7.79 19.91 3.37
C LEU A 113 -7.13 20.36 4.68
N SER A 114 -5.85 20.02 4.89
CA SER A 114 -5.11 20.46 6.09
C SER A 114 -4.74 21.94 6.05
N LYS A 115 -4.57 22.53 4.84
CA LYS A 115 -4.25 23.95 4.65
C LYS A 115 -5.47 24.86 4.74
N GLU A 116 -6.66 24.37 4.39
CA GLU A 116 -7.91 25.15 4.48
C GLU A 116 -8.42 25.30 5.93
N ASN A 117 -7.96 24.43 6.84
CA ASN A 117 -8.32 24.46 8.27
C ASN A 117 -7.31 25.23 9.14
N GLN A 118 -6.43 26.03 8.52
CA GLN A 118 -5.35 26.79 9.16
C GLN A 118 -5.44 28.27 8.79
#